data_AF-A0A2T2NNN3-F1
#
_entry.id   AF-A0A2T2NNN3-F1
#
_cell.length_a   1.000
_cell.length_b   1.000
_cell.length_c   1.000
_cell.angle_alpha   90.00
_cell.angle_beta   90.00
_cell.angle_gamma   90.00
#
_symmetry.space_group_name_H-M   'P 1'
#
loop_
_entity.id
_entity.type
_entity.pdbx_description
1 polymer ?
#
loop_
_entity_poly.entity_id
_entity_poly.type
_entity_poly.pdbx_seq_one_letter_code
_entity_poly.pdbx_strand_id
1 'polypeptide(L)'
;MAQSAQNSAGIQTLLDAEPREYRTKRVKDARNEAQKEIEDYRKQKDAEFQKFEKEHSSGNQKAEEEAKKDTDAKVKDIEEIGKKSGDKVIEQLINAVTNAKPEPPR
;
A
#
# COMPACT_ATOMS: atom_id res chain seq x y z
N MET A 1 -47.60 -53.94 -36.16
CA MET A 1 -46.41 -53.12 -35.81
C MET A 1 -46.84 -51.83 -35.10
N ALA A 2 -47.52 -51.90 -33.95
CA ALA A 2 -48.06 -50.70 -33.27
C ALA A 2 -47.74 -50.61 -31.77
N GLN A 3 -47.05 -51.60 -31.18
CA GLN A 3 -46.71 -51.60 -29.75
C GLN A 3 -45.31 -51.03 -29.44
N SER A 4 -44.42 -50.92 -30.43
CA SER A 4 -43.07 -50.35 -30.22
C SER A 4 -43.06 -48.82 -30.27
N ALA A 5 -43.97 -48.20 -31.01
CA ALA A 5 -44.06 -46.74 -31.16
C ALA A 5 -44.71 -46.03 -29.96
N GLN A 6 -45.58 -46.73 -29.23
CA GLN A 6 -46.20 -46.19 -28.00
C GLN A 6 -45.22 -46.18 -26.82
N ASN A 7 -44.33 -47.18 -26.73
CA ASN A 7 -43.27 -47.20 -25.71
C ASN A 7 -42.15 -46.18 -26.01
N SER A 8 -41.78 -45.98 -27.28
CA SER A 8 -40.75 -44.99 -27.61
C SER A 8 -41.22 -43.55 -27.41
N ALA A 9 -42.48 -43.24 -27.73
CA ALA A 9 -43.03 -41.89 -27.55
C ALA A 9 -43.21 -41.50 -26.07
N GLY A 10 -43.60 -42.45 -25.21
CA GLY A 10 -43.69 -42.27 -23.75
C GLY A 10 -42.31 -42.14 -23.07
N ILE A 11 -41.33 -42.93 -23.54
CA ILE A 11 -39.94 -42.83 -23.05
C ILE A 11 -39.29 -41.54 -23.51
N GLN A 12 -39.56 -41.07 -24.74
CA GLN A 12 -39.04 -39.79 -25.24
C GLN A 12 -39.61 -38.60 -24.45
N THR A 13 -40.88 -38.65 -24.05
CA THR A 13 -41.48 -37.62 -23.19
C THR A 13 -41.00 -37.68 -21.75
N LEU A 14 -40.67 -38.85 -21.21
CA LEU A 14 -39.98 -38.99 -19.91
C LEU A 14 -38.51 -38.53 -19.97
N LEU A 15 -37.80 -38.82 -21.07
CA LEU A 15 -36.43 -38.35 -21.33
C LEU A 15 -36.36 -36.84 -21.62
N ASP A 16 -37.42 -36.22 -22.16
CA ASP A 16 -37.50 -34.77 -22.35
C ASP A 16 -38.06 -34.06 -21.10
N ALA A 17 -38.79 -34.79 -20.24
CA ALA A 17 -39.25 -34.31 -18.93
C ALA A 17 -38.11 -34.29 -17.90
N GLU A 18 -37.11 -35.17 -18.03
CA GLU A 18 -35.86 -35.08 -17.29
C GLU A 18 -34.72 -34.51 -18.18
N PRO A 19 -34.16 -33.30 -17.93
CA PRO A 19 -34.59 -32.35 -16.91
C PRO A 19 -34.26 -30.90 -17.30
N ARG A 20 -35.25 -30.15 -17.80
CA ARG A 20 -35.17 -28.68 -17.88
C ARG A 20 -34.83 -28.08 -16.52
N GLU A 21 -35.33 -28.69 -15.44
CA GLU A 21 -35.01 -28.35 -14.06
C GLU A 21 -33.54 -28.60 -13.68
N TYR A 22 -32.91 -29.70 -14.09
CA TYR A 22 -31.49 -29.95 -13.79
C TYR A 22 -30.57 -29.05 -14.61
N ARG A 23 -30.94 -28.75 -15.86
CA ARG A 23 -30.21 -27.78 -16.69
C ARG A 23 -30.29 -26.37 -16.08
N THR A 24 -31.47 -25.95 -15.63
CA THR A 24 -31.63 -24.66 -14.94
C THR A 24 -30.97 -24.64 -13.56
N LYS A 25 -30.98 -25.76 -12.80
CA LYS A 25 -30.21 -25.90 -11.56
C LYS A 25 -28.71 -25.76 -11.81
N ARG A 26 -28.13 -26.51 -12.76
CA ARG A 26 -26.69 -26.38 -13.11
C ARG A 26 -26.30 -24.97 -13.58
N VAL A 27 -27.15 -24.29 -14.34
CA VAL A 27 -26.89 -22.90 -14.76
C VAL A 27 -26.98 -21.92 -13.58
N LYS A 28 -27.91 -22.13 -12.65
CA LYS A 28 -27.99 -21.33 -11.41
C LYS A 28 -26.81 -21.59 -10.50
N ASP A 29 -26.42 -22.85 -10.33
CA ASP A 29 -25.28 -23.24 -9.49
C ASP A 29 -23.97 -22.68 -10.07
N ALA A 30 -23.75 -22.81 -11.38
CA ALA A 30 -22.58 -22.22 -12.04
C ALA A 30 -22.55 -20.68 -11.95
N ARG A 31 -23.70 -20.01 -12.00
CA ARG A 31 -23.78 -18.56 -11.79
C ARG A 31 -23.47 -18.17 -10.35
N ASN A 32 -23.99 -18.91 -9.38
CA ASN A 32 -23.71 -18.67 -7.96
C ASN A 32 -22.24 -18.94 -7.63
N GLU A 33 -21.66 -19.99 -8.20
CA GLU A 33 -20.26 -20.35 -8.03
C GLU A 33 -19.33 -19.31 -8.66
N ALA A 34 -19.63 -18.85 -9.88
CA ALA A 34 -18.90 -17.74 -10.51
C ALA A 34 -19.05 -16.43 -9.74
N GLN A 35 -20.24 -16.11 -9.21
CA GLN A 35 -20.43 -14.94 -8.35
C GLN A 35 -19.61 -15.04 -7.06
N LYS A 36 -19.54 -16.23 -6.47
CA LYS A 36 -18.75 -16.49 -5.27
C LYS A 36 -17.25 -16.38 -5.53
N GLU A 37 -16.76 -16.93 -6.64
CA GLU A 37 -15.36 -16.76 -7.06
C GLU A 37 -15.02 -15.29 -7.36
N ILE A 38 -15.93 -14.54 -7.99
CA ILE A 38 -15.74 -13.10 -8.23
C ILE A 38 -15.68 -12.33 -6.91
N GLU A 39 -16.57 -12.64 -5.95
CA GLU A 39 -16.53 -12.01 -4.63
C GLU A 39 -15.27 -12.38 -3.87
N ASP A 40 -14.83 -13.64 -3.91
CA ASP A 40 -13.64 -14.09 -3.21
C ASP A 40 -12.38 -13.49 -3.84
N TYR A 41 -12.32 -13.40 -5.18
CA TYR A 41 -11.24 -12.71 -5.89
C TYR A 41 -11.21 -11.22 -5.56
N ARG A 42 -12.38 -10.57 -5.51
CA ARG A 42 -12.51 -9.16 -5.11
C ARG A 42 -12.06 -8.96 -3.66
N LYS A 43 -12.48 -9.81 -2.72
CA LYS A 43 -12.05 -9.75 -1.31
C LYS A 43 -10.55 -9.97 -1.18
N GLN A 44 -9.98 -10.92 -1.92
CA GLN A 44 -8.52 -11.15 -1.94
C GLN A 44 -7.79 -9.91 -2.46
N LYS A 45 -8.25 -9.32 -3.56
CA LYS A 45 -7.64 -8.12 -4.13
C LYS A 45 -7.80 -6.89 -3.26
N ASP A 46 -8.95 -6.70 -2.62
CA ASP A 46 -9.17 -5.61 -1.67
C ASP A 46 -8.29 -5.78 -0.42
N ALA A 47 -8.12 -7.02 0.07
CA ALA A 47 -7.22 -7.31 1.19
C ALA A 47 -5.74 -7.11 0.84
N GLU A 48 -5.34 -7.51 -0.37
CA GLU A 48 -4.00 -7.28 -0.92
C GLU A 48 -3.74 -5.77 -1.09
N PHE A 49 -4.71 -5.03 -1.62
CA PHE A 49 -4.64 -3.58 -1.77
C PHE A 49 -4.57 -2.87 -0.42
N GLN A 50 -5.39 -3.24 0.55
CA GLN A 50 -5.33 -2.65 1.90
C GLN A 50 -4.02 -2.98 2.62
N LYS A 51 -3.46 -4.18 2.44
CA LYS A 51 -2.13 -4.51 2.97
C LYS A 51 -1.06 -3.68 2.29
N PHE A 52 -1.12 -3.57 0.97
CA PHE A 52 -0.19 -2.76 0.20
C PHE A 52 -0.27 -1.28 0.61
N GLU A 53 -1.48 -0.72 0.76
CA GLU A 53 -1.68 0.64 1.26
C GLU A 53 -1.13 0.81 2.67
N LYS A 54 -1.36 -0.12 3.60
CA LYS A 54 -0.78 -0.01 4.96
C LYS A 54 0.73 -0.11 4.97
N GLU A 55 1.29 -1.04 4.19
CA GLU A 55 2.74 -1.23 4.09
C GLU A 55 3.41 -0.05 3.38
N HIS A 56 2.80 0.50 2.32
CA HIS A 56 3.35 1.63 1.57
C HIS A 56 3.02 3.00 2.17
N SER A 57 1.88 3.17 2.85
CA SER A 57 1.60 4.41 3.61
C SER A 57 2.55 4.55 4.80
N SER A 58 3.12 3.45 5.30
CA SER A 58 4.17 3.46 6.32
C SER A 58 5.54 3.90 5.79
N GLY A 59 5.71 3.98 4.46
CA GLY A 59 6.94 4.45 3.83
C GLY A 59 7.31 5.87 4.25
N ASN A 60 6.32 6.76 4.37
CA ASN A 60 6.54 8.11 4.87
C ASN A 60 6.97 8.13 6.33
N GLN A 61 6.37 7.30 7.19
CA GLN A 61 6.72 7.30 8.62
C GLN A 61 8.16 6.81 8.84
N LYS A 62 8.60 5.76 8.12
CA LYS A 62 9.99 5.28 8.22
C LYS A 62 10.98 6.31 7.69
N ALA A 63 10.69 6.92 6.54
CA ALA A 63 11.54 7.96 5.97
C ALA A 63 11.61 9.20 6.89
N GLU A 64 10.50 9.58 7.52
CA GLU A 64 10.43 10.70 8.46
C GLU A 64 11.18 10.39 9.76
N GLU A 65 11.10 9.15 10.27
CA GLU A 65 11.80 8.72 11.47
C GLU A 65 13.32 8.61 11.26
N GLU A 66 13.76 8.11 10.10
CA GLU A 66 15.17 8.11 9.70
C GLU A 66 15.69 9.54 9.49
N ALA A 67 14.97 10.38 8.75
CA ALA A 67 15.34 11.78 8.56
C ALA A 67 15.43 12.56 9.87
N LYS A 68 14.53 12.27 10.82
CA LYS A 68 14.54 12.88 12.15
C LYS A 68 15.76 12.47 12.96
N LYS A 69 16.12 11.18 12.97
CA LYS A 69 17.34 10.68 13.64
C LYS A 69 18.60 11.33 13.07
N ASP A 70 18.72 11.40 11.75
CA ASP A 70 19.85 12.03 11.08
C ASP A 70 19.93 13.53 11.36
N THR A 71 18.79 14.21 11.40
CA THR A 71 18.71 15.64 11.72
C THR A 71 19.12 15.88 13.18
N ASP A 72 18.63 15.09 14.12
CA ASP A 72 18.99 15.21 15.54
C ASP A 72 20.49 14.96 15.76
N ALA A 73 21.09 14.02 15.03
CA ALA A 73 22.53 13.79 15.06
C ALA A 73 23.31 15.01 14.53
N LYS A 74 22.92 15.54 13.37
CA LYS A 74 23.55 16.74 12.79
C LYS A 74 23.41 17.97 13.66
N VAL A 75 22.26 18.16 14.32
CA VAL A 75 22.06 19.28 15.26
C VAL A 75 23.01 19.16 16.45
N LYS A 76 23.17 17.96 17.02
CA LYS A 76 24.14 17.73 18.10
C LYS A 76 25.57 18.02 17.67
N ASP A 77 25.96 17.58 16.48
CA ASP A 77 27.29 17.86 15.92
C ASP A 77 27.52 19.36 15.74
N ILE A 78 26.52 20.09 15.22
CA ILE A 78 26.58 21.55 15.07
C ILE A 78 26.68 22.24 16.43
N GLU A 79 25.92 21.80 17.43
CA GLU A 79 26.00 22.33 18.78
C GLU A 79 27.38 22.09 19.41
N GLU A 80 27.96 20.90 19.21
CA GLU A 80 29.28 20.57 19.74
C GLU A 80 30.38 21.38 19.06
N ILE A 81 30.33 21.52 17.73
CA ILE A 81 31.23 22.39 16.97
C ILE A 81 31.06 23.85 17.42
N GLY A 82 29.82 24.30 17.59
CA GLY A 82 29.49 25.66 18.05
C GLY A 82 30.04 25.94 19.44
N LYS A 83 29.96 24.99 20.37
CA LYS A 83 30.57 25.11 21.71
C LYS A 83 32.10 25.15 21.63
N LYS A 84 32.71 24.29 20.81
CA LYS A 84 34.18 24.23 20.64
C LYS A 84 34.76 25.47 19.96
N SER A 85 34.04 26.02 18.98
CA SER A 85 34.51 27.16 18.18
C SER A 85 34.01 28.51 18.71
N GLY A 86 32.94 28.51 19.51
CA GLY A 86 32.31 29.71 20.06
C GLY A 86 33.27 30.56 20.87
N ASP A 87 33.99 29.96 21.81
CA ASP A 87 34.95 30.69 22.66
C ASP A 87 36.04 31.37 21.81
N LYS A 88 36.56 30.66 20.79
CA LYS A 88 37.58 31.19 19.88
C LYS A 88 37.03 32.34 19.02
N VAL A 89 35.79 32.22 18.54
CA VAL A 89 35.14 33.28 17.73
C VAL A 89 34.85 34.51 18.59
N ILE A 90 34.41 34.32 19.83
CA ILE A 90 34.20 35.42 20.79
C ILE A 90 35.53 36.14 21.06
N GLU A 91 36.60 35.40 21.31
CA GLU A 91 37.93 35.99 21.53
C GLU A 91 38.42 36.75 20.28
N GLN A 92 38.22 36.20 19.08
CA GLN A 92 38.56 36.88 17.83
C GLN A 92 37.73 38.16 17.60
N LEU A 93 36.43 38.14 17.92
CA LEU A 93 35.55 39.32 17.82
C LEU A 93 35.96 40.39 18.82
N ILE A 94 36.24 40.03 20.07
CA ILE A 94 36.73 40.96 21.10
C ILE A 94 38.05 41.57 20.67
N ASN A 95 38.99 40.76 20.18
CA ASN A 95 40.27 41.25 19.67
C ASN A 95 40.07 42.18 18.46
N ALA A 96 39.20 41.85 17.51
CA ALA A 96 38.94 42.71 16.35
C ALA A 96 38.35 44.08 16.74
N VAL A 97 37.52 44.13 17.78
CA VAL A 97 36.89 45.37 18.26
C VAL A 97 37.84 46.19 19.14
N THR A 98 38.67 45.54 19.95
CA THR A 98 39.59 46.23 20.88
C THR A 98 40.92 46.63 20.25
N ASN A 99 41.38 45.92 19.21
CA ASN A 99 42.62 46.25 18.50
C ASN A 99 42.34 47.28 17.40
N ALA A 100 42.22 48.55 17.80
CA ALA A 100 42.15 49.65 16.86
C ALA A 100 43.46 49.74 16.06
N LYS A 101 43.40 49.42 14.76
CA LYS A 101 44.47 49.70 13.78
C LYS A 101 44.06 50.94 12.98
N PRO A 102 44.40 52.15 13.45
CA PRO A 102 44.13 53.36 12.69
C PRO A 102 45.00 53.36 11.43
N GLU A 103 44.34 53.40 10.27
CA GLU A 103 45.00 53.72 9.01
C GLU A 103 44.81 55.21 8.70
N PRO A 104 45.83 55.90 8.18
CA PRO A 104 45.69 57.28 7.74
C PRO A 104 44.66 57.34 6.60
N PRO A 105 43.76 58.35 6.60
CA PRO A 105 42.86 58.56 5.48
C PRO A 105 43.67 58.80 4.20
N ARG A 106 43.28 58.09 3.12
CA ARG A 106 43.93 58.15 1.81
C ARG A 106 43.93 59.55 1.20
#